data_AF-A0A661KZM3-F1
#
_entry.id   AF-A0A661KZM3-F1
#
_cell.length_a   1.000
_cell.length_b   1.000
_cell.length_c   1.000
_cell.angle_alpha   90.00
_cell.angle_beta   90.00
_cell.angle_gamma   90.00
#
_symmetry.space_group_name_H-M   'P 1'
#
loop_
_entity.id
_entity.type
_entity.pdbx_description
1 polymer ?
#
loop_
_entity_poly.entity_id
_entity_poly.type
_entity_poly.pdbx_seq_one_letter_code
_entity_poly.pdbx_strand_id
1 'polypeptide(L)' 'MALDIDRKLLYVTNFKDDTVSIIDLLREREIGRIAVGNRPYDLALIGTR' A
#
# COMPACT_ATOMS: atom_id res chain seq x y z
N MET A 1 -4.17 -3.53 5.29
CA MET A 1 -4.24 -2.54 4.19
C MET A 1 -4.44 -1.16 4.79
N ALA A 2 -3.93 -0.12 4.16
CA ALA A 2 -4.05 1.26 4.65
C ALA A 2 -4.43 2.21 3.50
N LEU A 3 -5.25 3.19 3.79
CA LEU A 3 -5.72 4.20 2.84
C LEU A 3 -5.03 5.53 3.16
N ASP A 4 -4.61 6.28 2.14
CA ASP A 4 -4.08 7.63 2.33
C ASP A 4 -5.17 8.61 2.82
N ILE A 5 -4.72 9.76 3.31
CA ILE A 5 -5.61 10.76 3.92
C ILE A 5 -6.65 11.28 2.94
N ASP A 6 -6.26 11.41 1.67
CA ASP A 6 -7.09 11.89 0.56
C ASP A 6 -7.96 10.78 -0.05
N ARG A 7 -7.80 9.53 0.38
CA ARG A 7 -8.48 8.34 -0.15
C ARG A 7 -8.28 8.12 -1.66
N LYS A 8 -7.11 8.50 -2.17
CA LYS A 8 -6.70 8.30 -3.58
C LYS A 8 -5.79 7.09 -3.74
N LEU A 9 -5.03 6.74 -2.71
CA LEU A 9 -4.04 5.66 -2.73
C LEU A 9 -4.36 4.61 -1.68
N LEU A 10 -4.40 3.35 -2.11
CA LEU A 10 -4.53 2.18 -1.24
C LEU A 10 -3.20 1.42 -1.19
N TYR A 11 -2.75 1.10 0.02
CA TYR A 11 -1.55 0.33 0.30
C TYR A 11 -1.94 -1.06 0.79
N VAL A 12 -1.44 -2.10 0.13
CA VAL A 12 -1.78 -3.51 0.42
C VAL A 12 -0.51 -4.32 0.67
N THR A 13 -0.46 -5.01 1.80
CA THR A 13 0.61 -5.98 2.11
C THR A 13 0.45 -7.24 1.27
N ASN A 14 1.49 -7.58 0.53
CA ASN A 14 1.57 -8.82 -0.22
C ASN A 14 2.41 -9.82 0.58
N PHE A 15 1.75 -10.53 1.51
CA PHE A 15 2.42 -11.43 2.46
C PHE A 15 3.36 -12.46 1.81
N LYS A 16 3.00 -13.02 0.64
CA LYS A 16 3.84 -14.03 -0.03
C LYS A 16 4.95 -13.42 -0.89
N ASP A 17 4.85 -12.15 -1.22
CA ASP A 17 5.70 -11.48 -2.22
C ASP A 17 6.66 -10.48 -1.56
N ASP A 18 6.70 -10.40 -0.22
CA ASP A 18 7.60 -9.53 0.54
C ASP A 18 7.54 -8.04 0.14
N THR A 19 6.38 -7.63 -0.37
CA THR A 19 6.13 -6.30 -0.92
C THR A 19 4.86 -5.66 -0.37
N VAL A 20 4.74 -4.35 -0.60
CA VAL A 20 3.49 -3.58 -0.46
C VAL A 20 3.13 -3.00 -1.82
N SER A 21 1.93 -3.28 -2.31
CA SER A 21 1.38 -2.65 -3.52
C SER A 21 0.84 -1.26 -3.22
N ILE A 22 1.03 -0.34 -4.15
CA ILE A 22 0.41 1.00 -4.18
C ILE A 22 -0.62 0.99 -5.29
N ILE A 23 -1.89 1.20 -4.95
CA ILE A 23 -3.02 1.16 -5.87
C ILE A 23 -3.60 2.57 -5.98
N ASP A 24 -3.71 3.07 -7.20
CA ASP A 24 -4.45 4.29 -7.53
C ASP A 24 -5.94 3.95 -7.66
N LEU A 25 -6.74 4.47 -6.74
CA LEU A 25 -8.18 4.17 -6.68
C LEU A 25 -8.99 4.92 -7.75
N LEU A 26 -8.47 6.00 -8.32
CA LEU A 26 -9.16 6.72 -9.41
C LEU A 26 -8.98 5.99 -10.75
N ARG A 27 -7.82 5.34 -10.93
CA ARG A 27 -7.47 4.60 -12.15
C ARG A 27 -7.69 3.09 -12.02
N GLU A 28 -8.11 2.63 -10.84
CA GLU A 28 -8.34 1.21 -10.50
C GLU A 28 -7.17 0.30 -10.88
N ARG A 29 -5.93 0.75 -10.65
CA ARG A 29 -4.74 -0.01 -11.03
C ARG A 29 -3.60 0.13 -10.02
N GLU A 30 -2.79 -0.91 -9.94
CA GLU A 30 -1.50 -0.85 -9.25
C GLU A 30 -0.56 0.11 -9.99
N ILE A 31 0.03 1.06 -9.26
CA ILE A 31 0.97 2.05 -9.79
C ILE A 31 2.40 1.86 -9.27
N GLY A 32 2.61 0.91 -8.36
CA GLY A 32 3.94 0.56 -7.88
C GLY A 32 3.94 -0.50 -6.78
N ARG A 33 5.15 -0.99 -6.48
CA ARG A 33 5.42 -1.88 -5.34
C ARG A 33 6.63 -1.39 -4.55
N ILE A 34 6.58 -1.57 -3.25
CA ILE A 34 7.67 -1.30 -2.31
C ILE A 34 8.13 -2.64 -1.75
N ALA A 35 9.41 -2.97 -1.86
CA ALA A 35 9.99 -4.10 -1.17
C ALA A 35 10.13 -3.76 0.33
N VAL A 36 9.58 -4.60 1.20
CA VAL A 36 9.54 -4.35 2.66
C VAL A 36 10.20 -5.45 3.49
N GLY A 37 10.57 -6.57 2.85
CA GLY A 37 11.16 -7.73 3.52
C GLY A 37 10.11 -8.79 3.87
N ASN A 38 10.49 -9.72 4.74
CA ASN A 38 9.74 -10.97 4.91
C ASN A 38 8.31 -10.75 5.42
N ARG A 39 7.35 -11.16 4.58
CA ARG A 39 6.00 -11.50 4.99
C ARG A 39 5.28 -10.37 5.75
N PRO A 40 5.06 -9.20 5.11
CA PRO A 40 4.35 -8.10 5.75
C PRO A 40 2.91 -8.51 6.06
N TYR A 41 2.47 -8.20 7.27
CA TYR A 41 1.12 -8.53 7.76
C TYR A 41 0.23 -7.30 7.98
N ASP A 42 0.80 -6.22 8.51
CA ASP A 42 0.05 -5.04 8.91
C ASP A 42 0.71 -3.75 8.42
N LEU A 43 -0.08 -2.68 8.33
CA LEU A 43 0.35 -1.36 7.86
C LEU A 43 -0.22 -0.26 8.74
N ALA A 44 0.65 0.66 9.15
CA ALA A 44 0.27 1.96 9.68
C ALA A 44 0.73 3.03 8.69
N LEU A 45 -0.19 3.90 8.28
CA LEU A 45 0.13 5.05 7.45
C LEU A 45 0.04 6.31 8.31
N ILE A 46 1.13 7.07 8.37
CA ILE A 46 1.21 8.33 9.10
C ILE A 46 1.30 9.44 8.07
N GLY A 47 0.22 10.21 7.92
CA GLY A 47 0.18 11.38 7.05
C GLY A 47 0.36 12.66 7.86
N THR A 48 1.14 13.60 7.34
CA THR A 48 1.05 15.02 7.73
C THR A 48 0.09 15.72 6.78
N ARG A 49 -0.73 16.63 7.31
CA ARG A 49 -1.55 17.53 6.48
C ARG A 49 -0.69 18.51 5.70
#